data_AF-A0A933ZKA6-F1
#
_entry.id   AF-A0A933ZKA6-F1
#
_cell.length_a   1.000
_cell.length_b   1.000
_cell.length_c   1.000
_cell.angle_alpha   90.00
_cell.angle_beta   90.00
_cell.angle_gamma   90.00
#
_symmetry.space_group_name_H-M   'P 1'
#
loop_
_entity.id
_entity.type
_entity.pdbx_description
1 polymer ?
#
loop_
_entity_poly.entity_id
_entity_poly.type
_entity_poly.pdbx_seq_one_letter_code
_entity_poly.pdbx_strand_id
1 'polypeptide(L)'
;MRGTIRQASQRTSKVLGIILLLALVLKVGCVLVMRTDGSKLARGQERSDLIPRRDYLQHRLQGSFEHQAMTPGGDLFLGEWALGALSMTSAATANLAFTFPDTRAEAPERIALLIERAMQGEARAFDQRQWGEDPLETLHTDQGHLGYLGHFNLMLGAYRAVGGDHRYDALHRKITHAMVRRMDRSVSAHVETYRGEIYTSDNTTAAASIAVYDLVSGENHRPSLERYVAYMRAHLLDERTGLVVFKVDGEGRPLGAPRGCGVGWNSFYLPFVDEAFATEQYARIKDHMVKRLWFGMVGIREYPVGVPGWGDVDSGPVLLELSTSGTGFAMAGAKRAGDGKLLGELLDTGEIVGTSIQWSGRRRYLLAPLVGDAIVLAMKTATRWDDRYLARP
;
A
#
# COMPACT_ATOMS: atom_id res chain seq x y z
N MET A 1 32.94 21.68 -46.64
CA MET A 1 32.89 20.95 -45.36
C MET A 1 31.80 21.44 -44.39
N ARG A 2 31.62 22.75 -44.14
CA ARG A 2 30.57 23.25 -43.19
C ARG A 2 29.11 22.98 -43.61
N GLY A 3 28.79 22.96 -44.91
CA GLY A 3 27.43 22.69 -45.40
C GLY A 3 26.97 21.23 -45.23
N THR A 4 27.88 20.28 -45.44
CA THR A 4 27.62 18.83 -45.36
C THR A 4 27.35 18.36 -43.92
N ILE A 5 28.08 18.93 -42.94
CA ILE A 5 27.89 18.65 -41.51
C ILE A 5 26.52 19.17 -41.02
N ARG A 6 26.08 20.34 -41.52
CA ARG A 6 24.80 20.96 -41.15
C ARG A 6 23.60 20.18 -41.72
N GLN A 7 23.71 19.66 -42.95
CA GLN A 7 22.70 18.77 -43.55
C GLN A 7 22.62 17.41 -42.85
N ALA A 8 23.76 16.81 -42.48
CA ALA A 8 23.79 15.58 -41.71
C ALA A 8 23.12 15.74 -40.34
N SER A 9 23.46 16.82 -39.61
CA SER A 9 22.83 17.16 -38.32
C SER A 9 21.31 17.37 -38.41
N GLN A 10 20.83 18.08 -39.45
CA GLN A 10 19.39 18.26 -39.69
C GLN A 10 18.67 16.95 -40.04
N ARG A 11 19.31 16.06 -40.80
CA ARG A 11 18.74 14.75 -41.14
C ARG A 11 18.65 13.84 -39.91
N THR A 12 19.68 13.82 -39.07
CA THR A 12 19.68 13.08 -37.80
C THR A 12 18.62 13.62 -36.82
N SER A 13 18.48 14.95 -36.72
CA SER A 13 17.44 15.58 -35.88
C SER A 13 16.01 15.23 -36.35
N LYS A 14 15.76 15.21 -37.66
CA LYS A 14 14.47 14.78 -38.23
C LYS A 14 14.19 13.30 -37.97
N VAL A 15 15.17 12.43 -38.16
CA VAL A 15 15.03 10.98 -37.88
C VAL A 15 14.75 10.75 -36.39
N LEU A 16 15.47 11.43 -35.50
CA LEU A 16 15.22 11.36 -34.06
C LEU A 16 13.80 11.86 -33.71
N GLY A 17 13.36 12.96 -34.32
CA GLY A 17 11.99 13.48 -34.13
C GLY A 17 10.92 12.48 -34.56
N ILE A 18 11.10 11.78 -35.68
CA ILE A 18 10.18 10.73 -36.13
C ILE A 18 10.18 9.55 -35.15
N ILE A 19 11.36 9.10 -34.69
CA ILE A 19 11.47 8.00 -33.72
C ILE A 19 10.75 8.36 -32.42
N LEU A 20 10.95 9.57 -31.89
CA LEU A 20 10.28 10.04 -30.67
C LEU A 20 8.76 10.12 -30.85
N LEU A 21 8.29 10.62 -32.01
CA LEU A 21 6.88 10.66 -32.32
C LEU A 21 6.26 9.26 -32.42
N LEU A 22 6.93 8.32 -33.08
CA LEU A 22 6.48 6.93 -33.18
C LEU A 22 6.45 6.26 -31.80
N ALA A 23 7.46 6.48 -30.97
CA ALA A 23 7.50 5.99 -29.60
C ALA A 23 6.35 6.57 -28.75
N LEU A 24 6.03 7.87 -28.91
CA LEU A 24 4.91 8.51 -28.25
C LEU A 24 3.57 7.94 -28.72
N VAL A 25 3.36 7.77 -30.03
CA VAL A 25 2.14 7.18 -30.59
C VAL A 25 1.96 5.75 -30.10
N LEU A 26 3.03 4.95 -30.10
CA LEU A 26 3.02 3.59 -29.56
C LEU A 26 2.68 3.59 -28.06
N LYS A 27 3.30 4.50 -27.28
CA LYS A 27 3.02 4.63 -25.85
C LYS A 27 1.56 4.99 -25.58
N VAL A 28 1.00 5.95 -26.32
CA VAL A 28 -0.42 6.34 -26.20
C VAL A 28 -1.32 5.16 -26.57
N GLY A 29 -1.01 4.45 -27.66
CA GLY A 29 -1.74 3.22 -28.04
C GLY A 29 -1.70 2.16 -26.95
N CYS A 30 -0.52 1.89 -26.36
CA CYS A 30 -0.37 0.95 -25.25
C CYS A 30 -1.20 1.37 -24.03
N VAL A 31 -1.16 2.63 -23.63
CA VAL A 31 -1.96 3.16 -22.51
C VAL A 31 -3.46 2.97 -22.78
N LEU A 32 -3.93 3.28 -23.99
CA LEU A 32 -5.35 3.15 -24.35
C LEU A 32 -5.83 1.70 -24.34
N VAL A 33 -4.98 0.75 -24.73
CA VAL A 33 -5.29 -0.69 -24.71
C VAL A 33 -5.23 -1.26 -23.29
N MET A 34 -4.28 -0.79 -22.48
CA MET A 34 -4.00 -1.35 -21.16
C MET A 34 -4.80 -0.68 -20.04
N ARG A 35 -5.37 0.50 -20.25
CA ARG A 35 -6.12 1.21 -19.20
C ARG A 35 -7.25 0.34 -18.63
N THR A 36 -7.40 0.40 -17.32
CA THR A 36 -8.51 -0.22 -16.60
C THR A 36 -9.63 0.80 -16.44
N ASP A 37 -10.89 0.41 -16.71
CA ASP A 37 -12.03 1.31 -16.51
C ASP A 37 -12.26 1.53 -15.00
N GLY A 38 -12.07 2.75 -14.53
CA GLY A 38 -12.20 3.09 -13.10
C GLY A 38 -13.60 2.81 -12.53
N SER A 39 -14.67 2.98 -13.33
CA SER A 39 -16.04 2.74 -12.88
C SER A 39 -16.36 1.25 -12.80
N LYS A 40 -15.88 0.45 -13.75
CA LYS A 40 -15.97 -1.02 -13.67
C LYS A 40 -15.13 -1.57 -12.53
N LEU A 41 -13.91 -1.03 -12.33
CA LEU A 41 -13.06 -1.42 -11.22
C LEU A 41 -13.72 -1.08 -9.88
N ALA A 42 -14.30 0.11 -9.74
CA ALA A 42 -15.04 0.54 -8.54
C ALA A 42 -16.17 -0.45 -8.19
N ARG A 43 -16.86 -1.00 -9.20
CA ARG A 43 -17.91 -2.04 -9.03
C ARG A 43 -17.39 -3.49 -8.91
N GLY A 44 -16.07 -3.70 -8.95
CA GLY A 44 -15.47 -5.04 -8.83
C GLY A 44 -15.62 -5.90 -10.09
N GLN A 45 -15.68 -5.29 -11.28
CA GLN A 45 -15.96 -5.99 -12.54
C GLN A 45 -14.71 -6.30 -13.37
N GLU A 46 -13.52 -5.85 -12.95
CA GLU A 46 -12.26 -5.92 -13.73
C GLU A 46 -11.43 -7.18 -13.46
N ARG A 47 -12.08 -8.34 -13.39
CA ARG A 47 -11.43 -9.63 -13.09
C ARG A 47 -10.25 -9.96 -14.01
N SER A 48 -10.38 -9.64 -15.31
CA SER A 48 -9.39 -9.92 -16.35
C SER A 48 -8.09 -9.12 -16.20
N ASP A 49 -8.10 -7.99 -15.49
CA ASP A 49 -6.88 -7.26 -15.13
C ASP A 49 -6.30 -7.78 -13.80
N LEU A 50 -7.15 -8.03 -12.81
CA LEU A 50 -6.71 -8.26 -11.43
C LEU A 50 -6.12 -9.66 -11.20
N ILE A 51 -6.73 -10.71 -11.78
CA ILE A 51 -6.30 -12.10 -11.58
C ILE A 51 -4.89 -12.35 -12.17
N PRO A 52 -4.59 -11.96 -13.42
CA PRO A 52 -3.24 -12.07 -13.99
C PRO A 52 -2.14 -11.37 -13.18
N ARG A 53 -2.47 -10.28 -12.47
CA ARG A 53 -1.51 -9.54 -11.62
C ARG A 53 -1.24 -10.29 -10.32
N ARG A 54 -2.28 -10.83 -9.67
CA ARG A 54 -2.13 -11.70 -8.51
C ARG A 54 -1.25 -12.90 -8.83
N ASP A 55 -1.50 -13.55 -9.97
CA ASP A 55 -0.76 -14.77 -10.36
C ASP A 55 0.70 -14.47 -10.71
N TYR A 56 0.97 -13.28 -11.27
CA TYR A 56 2.34 -12.78 -11.43
C TYR A 56 3.05 -12.63 -10.07
N LEU A 57 2.44 -11.90 -9.13
CA LEU A 57 3.02 -11.65 -7.80
C LEU A 57 3.25 -12.96 -7.03
N GLN A 58 2.25 -13.84 -7.02
CA GLN A 58 2.35 -15.14 -6.36
C GLN A 58 3.52 -15.97 -6.90
N HIS A 59 3.72 -15.97 -8.22
CA HIS A 59 4.86 -16.66 -8.80
C HIS A 59 6.21 -16.01 -8.44
N ARG A 60 6.29 -14.66 -8.44
CA ARG A 60 7.53 -13.95 -8.16
C ARG A 60 7.95 -14.06 -6.70
N LEU A 61 7.01 -13.97 -5.77
CA LEU A 61 7.28 -13.97 -4.32
C LEU A 61 7.69 -15.35 -3.76
N GLN A 62 7.63 -16.41 -4.56
CA GLN A 62 8.18 -17.73 -4.24
C GLN A 62 9.72 -17.78 -4.33
N GLY A 63 10.35 -16.88 -5.11
CA GLY A 63 11.81 -16.82 -5.24
C GLY A 63 12.50 -15.94 -4.20
N SER A 64 13.83 -15.95 -4.19
CA SER A 64 14.67 -15.02 -3.40
C SER A 64 14.34 -13.56 -3.71
N PHE A 65 14.40 -12.68 -2.70
CA PHE A 65 14.18 -11.25 -2.89
C PHE A 65 15.42 -10.55 -3.48
N GLU A 66 16.62 -11.11 -3.30
CA GLU A 66 17.91 -10.55 -3.76
C GLU A 66 17.98 -10.34 -5.30
N HIS A 67 17.17 -11.05 -6.08
CA HIS A 67 17.19 -10.99 -7.56
C HIS A 67 15.98 -10.26 -8.16
N GLN A 68 15.16 -9.63 -7.32
CA GLN A 68 13.93 -8.97 -7.75
C GLN A 68 14.23 -7.50 -8.02
N ALA A 69 14.66 -7.27 -9.26
CA ALA A 69 15.15 -6.01 -9.81
C ALA A 69 14.49 -4.72 -9.28
N MET A 70 15.38 -3.80 -8.92
CA MET A 70 15.19 -2.35 -8.75
C MET A 70 14.59 -1.89 -7.43
N THR A 71 15.41 -1.93 -6.37
CA THR A 71 15.21 -1.09 -5.20
C THR A 71 15.91 0.26 -5.37
N PRO A 72 15.19 1.38 -5.55
CA PRO A 72 15.73 2.69 -5.18
C PRO A 72 16.10 2.66 -3.69
N GLY A 73 17.38 2.47 -3.37
CA GLY A 73 17.86 2.36 -1.97
C GLY A 73 18.80 1.17 -1.68
N GLY A 74 19.01 0.26 -2.63
CA GLY A 74 19.94 -0.87 -2.48
C GLY A 74 19.44 -1.94 -1.50
N ASP A 75 20.38 -2.71 -0.93
CA ASP A 75 20.11 -3.82 0.01
C ASP A 75 19.50 -3.37 1.35
N LEU A 76 19.61 -2.06 1.65
CA LEU A 76 19.19 -1.48 2.92
C LEU A 76 17.72 -1.77 3.24
N PHE A 77 16.81 -1.60 2.27
CA PHE A 77 15.35 -1.74 2.45
C PHE A 77 14.78 -3.06 1.93
N LEU A 78 15.64 -4.00 1.53
CA LEU A 78 15.21 -5.24 0.87
C LEU A 78 14.19 -6.03 1.71
N GLY A 79 14.45 -6.17 3.02
CA GLY A 79 13.56 -6.91 3.94
C GLY A 79 12.23 -6.21 4.19
N GLU A 80 12.24 -4.88 4.34
CA GLU A 80 11.01 -4.09 4.53
C GLU A 80 10.12 -4.17 3.29
N TRP A 81 10.70 -4.02 2.10
CA TRP A 81 9.93 -4.08 0.85
C TRP A 81 9.47 -5.49 0.52
N ALA A 82 10.26 -6.51 0.90
CA ALA A 82 9.83 -7.90 0.82
C ALA A 82 8.59 -8.14 1.69
N LEU A 83 8.62 -7.72 2.95
CA LEU A 83 7.45 -7.81 3.83
C LEU A 83 6.25 -7.04 3.26
N GLY A 84 6.46 -5.81 2.79
CA GLY A 84 5.42 -5.00 2.16
C GLY A 84 4.79 -5.71 0.95
N ALA A 85 5.61 -6.33 0.09
CA ALA A 85 5.13 -7.06 -1.08
C ALA A 85 4.33 -8.32 -0.69
N LEU A 86 4.80 -9.08 0.32
CA LEU A 86 4.10 -10.25 0.86
C LEU A 86 2.75 -9.86 1.49
N SER A 87 2.74 -8.81 2.31
CA SER A 87 1.55 -8.31 3.00
C SER A 87 0.52 -7.78 2.02
N MET A 88 0.92 -6.93 1.06
CA MET A 88 0.03 -6.40 0.03
C MET A 88 -0.51 -7.50 -0.90
N THR A 89 0.30 -8.48 -1.26
CA THR A 89 -0.17 -9.62 -2.07
C THR A 89 -1.15 -10.50 -1.30
N SER A 90 -0.95 -10.66 0.01
CA SER A 90 -1.89 -11.37 0.89
C SER A 90 -3.23 -10.63 0.97
N ALA A 91 -3.20 -9.32 1.20
CA ALA A 91 -4.38 -8.48 1.24
C ALA A 91 -5.13 -8.46 -0.10
N ALA A 92 -4.41 -8.36 -1.23
CA ALA A 92 -4.98 -8.46 -2.57
C ALA A 92 -5.64 -9.82 -2.82
N THR A 93 -5.00 -10.91 -2.38
CA THR A 93 -5.55 -12.28 -2.51
C THR A 93 -6.84 -12.43 -1.71
N ALA A 94 -6.89 -11.89 -0.48
CA ALA A 94 -8.09 -11.87 0.33
C ALA A 94 -9.20 -10.99 -0.30
N ASN A 95 -8.86 -9.77 -0.73
CA ASN A 95 -9.78 -8.88 -1.42
C ASN A 95 -10.43 -9.53 -2.65
N LEU A 96 -9.64 -10.27 -3.43
CA LEU A 96 -10.13 -11.00 -4.60
C LEU A 96 -11.09 -12.12 -4.19
N ALA A 97 -10.85 -12.84 -3.10
CA ALA A 97 -11.79 -13.84 -2.60
C ALA A 97 -13.13 -13.25 -2.12
N PHE A 98 -13.12 -12.03 -1.58
CA PHE A 98 -14.37 -11.31 -1.23
C PHE A 98 -15.09 -10.73 -2.45
N THR A 99 -14.36 -10.33 -3.49
CA THR A 99 -14.93 -9.73 -4.72
C THR A 99 -15.38 -10.79 -5.73
N PHE A 100 -14.62 -11.88 -5.85
CA PHE A 100 -14.82 -13.00 -6.77
C PHE A 100 -14.81 -14.32 -5.96
N PRO A 101 -15.96 -14.75 -5.42
CA PRO A 101 -16.02 -15.90 -4.51
C PRO A 101 -15.48 -17.20 -5.08
N ASP A 102 -15.45 -17.36 -6.42
CA ASP A 102 -14.82 -18.50 -7.10
C ASP A 102 -13.31 -18.61 -6.83
N THR A 103 -12.63 -17.50 -6.52
CA THR A 103 -11.19 -17.52 -6.19
C THR A 103 -10.90 -17.85 -4.73
N ARG A 104 -11.93 -18.01 -3.89
CA ARG A 104 -11.77 -18.26 -2.45
C ARG A 104 -11.14 -19.63 -2.17
N ALA A 105 -11.43 -20.64 -2.99
CA ALA A 105 -10.95 -22.01 -2.75
C ALA A 105 -9.42 -22.11 -2.69
N GLU A 106 -8.71 -21.32 -3.50
CA GLU A 106 -7.25 -21.27 -3.56
C GLU A 106 -6.62 -20.21 -2.63
N ALA A 107 -7.42 -19.31 -2.06
CA ALA A 107 -6.91 -18.15 -1.33
C ALA A 107 -6.17 -18.51 -0.03
N PRO A 108 -6.66 -19.43 0.84
CA PRO A 108 -5.94 -19.80 2.06
C PRO A 108 -4.54 -20.33 1.79
N GLU A 109 -4.38 -21.28 0.86
CA GLU A 109 -3.07 -21.87 0.52
C GLU A 109 -2.11 -20.81 -0.04
N ARG A 110 -2.62 -19.94 -0.91
CA ARG A 110 -1.86 -18.83 -1.48
C ARG A 110 -1.37 -17.83 -0.43
N ILE A 111 -2.18 -17.54 0.59
CA ILE A 111 -1.78 -16.65 1.69
C ILE A 111 -0.82 -17.37 2.65
N ALA A 112 -1.03 -18.66 2.93
CA ALA A 112 -0.15 -19.44 3.78
C ALA A 112 1.31 -19.46 3.28
N LEU A 113 1.51 -19.63 1.97
CA LEU A 113 2.84 -19.55 1.36
C LEU A 113 3.52 -18.19 1.59
N LEU A 114 2.76 -17.10 1.57
CA LEU A 114 3.29 -15.75 1.82
C LEU A 114 3.60 -15.56 3.31
N ILE A 115 2.77 -16.08 4.21
CA ILE A 115 3.03 -16.10 5.67
C ILE A 115 4.32 -16.85 5.97
N GLU A 116 4.51 -18.03 5.39
CA GLU A 116 5.73 -18.82 5.55
C GLU A 116 6.98 -18.05 5.09
N ARG A 117 6.90 -17.30 3.98
CA ARG A 117 7.99 -16.41 3.54
C ARG A 117 8.22 -15.25 4.51
N ALA A 118 7.16 -14.65 5.06
CA ALA A 118 7.28 -13.55 6.02
C ALA A 118 7.87 -13.97 7.38
N MET A 119 7.78 -15.25 7.74
CA MET A 119 8.42 -15.81 8.94
C MET A 119 9.93 -16.07 8.77
N GLN A 120 10.43 -16.12 7.53
CA GLN A 120 11.84 -16.40 7.28
C GLN A 120 12.74 -15.23 7.69
N GLY A 121 13.99 -15.54 8.02
CA GLY A 121 14.96 -14.53 8.47
C GLY A 121 15.16 -13.40 7.47
N GLU A 122 15.12 -13.68 6.16
CA GLU A 122 15.25 -12.68 5.08
C GLU A 122 14.21 -11.55 5.20
N ALA A 123 12.95 -11.89 5.49
CA ALA A 123 11.87 -10.91 5.65
C ALA A 123 11.93 -10.15 6.99
N ARG A 124 12.48 -10.77 8.04
CA ARG A 124 12.66 -10.16 9.37
C ARG A 124 13.95 -9.34 9.50
N ALA A 125 14.91 -9.57 8.61
CA ALA A 125 16.27 -9.05 8.76
C ALA A 125 16.34 -7.52 8.78
N PHE A 126 15.44 -6.83 8.07
CA PHE A 126 15.39 -5.37 8.12
C PHE A 126 15.04 -4.87 9.52
N ASP A 127 13.90 -5.32 10.04
CA ASP A 127 13.39 -4.92 11.35
C ASP A 127 14.36 -5.34 12.47
N GLN A 128 14.91 -6.57 12.40
CA GLN A 128 15.93 -7.03 13.33
C GLN A 128 17.19 -6.14 13.33
N ARG A 129 17.60 -5.57 12.18
CA ARG A 129 18.72 -4.63 12.14
C ARG A 129 18.37 -3.27 12.75
N GLN A 130 17.15 -2.78 12.53
CA GLN A 130 16.70 -1.50 13.11
C GLN A 130 16.58 -1.57 14.64
N TRP A 131 16.18 -2.73 15.16
CA TRP A 131 15.93 -2.93 16.58
C TRP A 131 17.05 -3.67 17.32
N GLY A 132 17.98 -4.33 16.63
CA GLY A 132 19.01 -5.18 17.24
C GLY A 132 18.49 -6.46 17.89
N GLU A 133 17.20 -6.77 17.71
CA GLU A 133 16.49 -7.91 18.31
C GLU A 133 15.37 -8.38 17.37
N ASP A 134 14.94 -9.64 17.48
CA ASP A 134 13.92 -10.20 16.59
C ASP A 134 12.49 -9.81 17.04
N PRO A 135 11.62 -9.31 16.13
CA PRO A 135 10.29 -8.83 16.49
C PRO A 135 9.38 -9.89 17.13
N LEU A 136 9.57 -11.18 16.82
CA LEU A 136 8.76 -12.27 17.35
C LEU A 136 9.29 -12.81 18.68
N GLU A 137 10.58 -12.63 18.96
CA GLU A 137 11.19 -13.02 20.23
C GLU A 137 10.92 -11.97 21.34
N THR A 138 10.60 -10.74 20.95
CA THR A 138 10.44 -9.59 21.86
C THR A 138 8.98 -9.24 22.16
N LEU A 139 8.01 -10.09 21.81
CA LEU A 139 6.58 -9.85 22.05
C LEU A 139 6.20 -9.62 23.52
N HIS A 140 7.04 -10.04 24.46
CA HIS A 140 6.86 -9.84 25.89
C HIS A 140 7.35 -8.46 26.39
N THR A 141 8.11 -7.73 25.58
CA THR A 141 8.59 -6.37 25.87
C THR A 141 7.62 -5.32 25.32
N ASP A 142 7.92 -4.04 25.61
CA ASP A 142 7.19 -2.90 25.05
C ASP A 142 7.89 -2.27 23.84
N GLN A 143 8.88 -2.93 23.24
CA GLN A 143 9.55 -2.47 22.00
C GLN A 143 8.57 -2.46 20.84
N GLY A 144 8.63 -1.47 19.96
CA GLY A 144 7.55 -1.21 19.00
C GLY A 144 7.40 -2.26 17.90
N HIS A 145 8.40 -2.37 17.02
CA HIS A 145 8.43 -3.26 15.85
C HIS A 145 7.19 -3.16 14.94
N LEU A 146 6.47 -2.02 14.95
CA LEU A 146 5.17 -1.96 14.28
C LEU A 146 5.25 -2.10 12.77
N GLY A 147 6.37 -1.69 12.15
CA GLY A 147 6.61 -1.90 10.72
C GLY A 147 6.51 -3.39 10.35
N TYR A 148 7.13 -4.27 11.12
CA TYR A 148 7.02 -5.71 10.88
C TYR A 148 5.69 -6.30 11.39
N LEU A 149 5.37 -6.05 12.66
CA LEU A 149 4.27 -6.72 13.35
C LEU A 149 2.91 -6.38 12.75
N GLY A 150 2.66 -5.12 12.38
CA GLY A 150 1.37 -4.73 11.78
C GLY A 150 1.10 -5.46 10.47
N HIS A 151 2.09 -5.49 9.58
CA HIS A 151 1.99 -6.18 8.30
C HIS A 151 1.84 -7.69 8.43
N PHE A 152 2.64 -8.31 9.30
CA PHE A 152 2.60 -9.75 9.50
C PHE A 152 1.29 -10.18 10.16
N ASN A 153 0.82 -9.44 11.17
CA ASN A 153 -0.44 -9.70 11.85
C ASN A 153 -1.64 -9.61 10.89
N LEU A 154 -1.64 -8.62 9.98
CA LEU A 154 -2.66 -8.50 8.94
C LEU A 154 -2.69 -9.74 8.01
N MET A 155 -1.52 -10.30 7.66
CA MET A 155 -1.47 -11.51 6.83
C MET A 155 -2.11 -12.71 7.54
N LEU A 156 -1.87 -12.88 8.83
CA LEU A 156 -2.51 -13.92 9.64
C LEU A 156 -4.03 -13.75 9.68
N GLY A 157 -4.49 -12.51 9.81
CA GLY A 157 -5.90 -12.15 9.72
C GLY A 157 -6.52 -12.42 8.36
N ALA A 158 -5.82 -12.05 7.27
CA ALA A 158 -6.25 -12.30 5.90
C ALA A 158 -6.44 -13.80 5.64
N TYR A 159 -5.51 -14.64 6.12
CA TYR A 159 -5.60 -16.10 6.01
C TYR A 159 -6.85 -16.66 6.68
N ARG A 160 -7.14 -16.23 7.92
CA ARG A 160 -8.35 -16.65 8.64
C ARG A 160 -9.62 -16.10 8.01
N ALA A 161 -9.62 -14.84 7.56
CA ALA A 161 -10.78 -14.17 6.95
C ALA A 161 -11.26 -14.84 5.65
N VAL A 162 -10.37 -15.49 4.89
CA VAL A 162 -10.74 -16.27 3.70
C VAL A 162 -11.11 -17.73 4.03
N GLY A 163 -11.09 -18.11 5.31
CA GLY A 163 -11.41 -19.43 5.82
C GLY A 163 -10.26 -20.43 5.83
N GLY A 164 -9.02 -19.94 6.00
CA GLY A 164 -7.90 -20.79 6.39
C GLY A 164 -8.13 -21.47 7.75
N ASP A 165 -7.35 -22.50 8.07
CA ASP A 165 -7.50 -23.26 9.32
C ASP A 165 -6.91 -22.54 10.55
N HIS A 166 -6.85 -23.20 11.71
CA HIS A 166 -6.46 -22.59 12.98
C HIS A 166 -4.95 -22.61 13.26
N ARG A 167 -4.10 -23.00 12.29
CA ARG A 167 -2.65 -23.23 12.53
C ARG A 167 -1.89 -22.00 13.02
N TYR A 168 -2.37 -20.80 12.72
CA TYR A 168 -1.72 -19.54 13.11
C TYR A 168 -2.39 -18.82 14.29
N ASP A 169 -3.51 -19.30 14.81
CA ASP A 169 -4.33 -18.58 15.80
C ASP A 169 -3.55 -18.22 17.06
N ALA A 170 -2.72 -19.15 17.55
CA ALA A 170 -1.89 -18.91 18.74
C ALA A 170 -0.86 -17.79 18.51
N LEU A 171 -0.28 -17.70 17.33
CA LEU A 171 0.68 -16.66 16.97
C LEU A 171 -0.03 -15.32 16.73
N HIS A 172 -1.14 -15.34 16.01
CA HIS A 172 -1.99 -14.17 15.73
C HIS A 172 -2.47 -13.51 17.03
N ARG A 173 -2.92 -14.31 18.00
CA ARG A 173 -3.28 -13.84 19.35
C ARG A 173 -2.11 -13.18 20.07
N LYS A 174 -0.94 -13.84 20.11
CA LYS A 174 0.25 -13.33 20.82
C LYS A 174 0.69 -11.97 20.27
N ILE A 175 0.72 -11.82 18.96
CA ILE A 175 1.13 -10.57 18.30
C ILE A 175 0.10 -9.48 18.55
N THR A 176 -1.20 -9.78 18.36
CA THR A 176 -2.28 -8.82 18.60
C THR A 176 -2.27 -8.32 20.05
N HIS A 177 -2.20 -9.22 21.03
CA HIS A 177 -2.17 -8.84 22.45
C HIS A 177 -0.91 -8.04 22.81
N ALA A 178 0.23 -8.30 22.17
CA ALA A 178 1.43 -7.49 22.33
C ALA A 178 1.23 -6.07 21.79
N MET A 179 0.71 -5.91 20.57
CA MET A 179 0.46 -4.59 19.98
C MET A 179 -0.58 -3.80 20.76
N VAL A 180 -1.71 -4.41 21.15
CA VAL A 180 -2.74 -3.77 21.97
C VAL A 180 -2.16 -3.27 23.29
N ARG A 181 -1.42 -4.11 24.02
CA ARG A 181 -0.76 -3.71 25.27
C ARG A 181 0.17 -2.51 25.07
N ARG A 182 0.96 -2.50 24.00
CA ARG A 182 1.91 -1.41 23.70
C ARG A 182 1.16 -0.11 23.35
N MET A 183 0.12 -0.20 22.53
CA MET A 183 -0.73 0.96 22.16
C MET A 183 -1.48 1.51 23.39
N ASP A 184 -2.00 0.66 24.27
CA ASP A 184 -2.71 1.09 25.47
C ASP A 184 -1.79 1.79 26.48
N ARG A 185 -0.52 1.38 26.55
CA ARG A 185 0.49 2.01 27.42
C ARG A 185 1.05 3.32 26.87
N SER A 186 1.02 3.53 25.56
CA SER A 186 1.59 4.74 24.97
C SER A 186 0.67 5.94 25.16
N VAL A 187 1.25 7.13 25.31
CA VAL A 187 0.50 8.38 25.53
C VAL A 187 -0.48 8.64 24.39
N SER A 188 -0.02 8.44 23.14
CA SER A 188 -0.76 8.76 21.92
C SER A 188 -1.58 7.61 21.34
N ALA A 189 -1.60 6.44 21.98
CA ALA A 189 -2.05 5.19 21.37
C ALA A 189 -1.25 4.76 20.14
N HIS A 190 -0.12 5.44 19.85
CA HIS A 190 0.80 5.07 18.79
C HIS A 190 2.09 4.51 19.40
N VAL A 191 2.73 3.58 18.70
CA VAL A 191 3.94 2.90 19.12
C VAL A 191 4.98 3.03 18.01
N GLU A 192 6.24 3.04 18.40
CA GLU A 192 7.38 3.10 17.48
C GLU A 192 7.29 2.09 16.33
N THR A 193 7.42 2.58 15.10
CA THR A 193 7.72 1.75 13.93
C THR A 193 9.17 1.28 14.03
N TYR A 194 10.07 2.23 14.27
CA TYR A 194 11.50 2.04 14.51
C TYR A 194 11.90 2.83 15.75
N ARG A 195 13.08 2.54 16.33
CA ARG A 195 13.57 3.22 17.53
C ARG A 195 13.57 4.75 17.33
N GLY A 196 12.82 5.47 18.16
CA GLY A 196 12.66 6.92 18.10
C GLY A 196 11.74 7.43 16.99
N GLU A 197 11.09 6.56 16.22
CA GLU A 197 10.27 6.93 15.07
C GLU A 197 8.87 6.32 15.13
N ILE A 198 7.87 7.19 15.23
CA ILE A 198 6.46 6.80 15.26
C ILE A 198 5.75 7.38 14.03
N TYR A 199 5.43 6.51 13.08
CA TYR A 199 4.69 6.87 11.87
C TYR A 199 3.21 6.53 12.04
N THR A 200 2.33 7.47 11.71
CA THR A 200 0.88 7.27 11.83
C THR A 200 0.37 6.18 10.87
N SER A 201 1.02 6.06 9.70
CA SER A 201 0.71 5.06 8.67
C SER A 201 0.89 3.62 9.16
N ASP A 202 2.02 3.30 9.79
CA ASP A 202 2.30 1.94 10.28
C ASP A 202 1.43 1.60 11.48
N ASN A 203 1.16 2.58 12.32
CA ASN A 203 0.20 2.44 13.42
C ASN A 203 -1.22 2.18 12.89
N THR A 204 -1.60 2.79 11.76
CA THR A 204 -2.89 2.50 11.11
C THR A 204 -2.91 1.07 10.56
N THR A 205 -1.80 0.58 9.99
CA THR A 205 -1.65 -0.84 9.59
C THR A 205 -1.84 -1.77 10.79
N ALA A 206 -1.19 -1.47 11.93
CA ALA A 206 -1.31 -2.26 13.16
C ALA A 206 -2.75 -2.26 13.70
N ALA A 207 -3.38 -1.08 13.80
CA ALA A 207 -4.78 -0.93 14.22
C ALA A 207 -5.74 -1.71 13.31
N ALA A 208 -5.54 -1.65 11.99
CA ALA A 208 -6.31 -2.43 11.03
C ALA A 208 -6.13 -3.94 11.24
N SER A 209 -4.90 -4.40 11.51
CA SER A 209 -4.66 -5.81 11.81
C SER A 209 -5.36 -6.29 13.09
N ILE A 210 -5.46 -5.44 14.12
CA ILE A 210 -6.20 -5.72 15.36
C ILE A 210 -7.70 -5.82 15.06
N ALA A 211 -8.25 -4.90 14.28
CA ALA A 211 -9.66 -4.95 13.87
C ALA A 211 -9.99 -6.22 13.06
N VAL A 212 -9.08 -6.66 12.19
CA VAL A 212 -9.21 -7.93 11.47
C VAL A 212 -9.09 -9.12 12.43
N TYR A 213 -8.23 -9.05 13.45
CA TYR A 213 -8.16 -10.09 14.48
C TYR A 213 -9.50 -10.25 15.21
N ASP A 214 -10.12 -9.15 15.63
CA ASP A 214 -11.43 -9.15 16.27
C ASP A 214 -12.49 -9.83 15.38
N LEU A 215 -12.49 -9.48 14.08
CA LEU A 215 -13.38 -10.10 13.10
C LEU A 215 -13.23 -11.64 13.04
N VAL A 216 -11.99 -12.14 13.01
CA VAL A 216 -11.74 -13.58 12.76
C VAL A 216 -11.64 -14.44 14.02
N SER A 217 -11.47 -13.83 15.19
CA SER A 217 -11.34 -14.52 16.48
C SER A 217 -12.60 -14.39 17.36
N GLY A 218 -13.38 -13.32 17.18
CA GLY A 218 -14.48 -12.95 18.07
C GLY A 218 -14.03 -12.24 19.36
N GLU A 219 -12.73 -11.97 19.54
CA GLU A 219 -12.25 -11.08 20.60
C GLU A 219 -12.68 -9.62 20.32
N ASN A 220 -12.58 -8.75 21.33
CA ASN A 220 -13.06 -7.38 21.24
C ASN A 220 -12.04 -6.39 21.81
N HIS A 221 -11.29 -5.76 20.91
CA HIS A 221 -10.34 -4.69 21.17
C HIS A 221 -10.87 -3.31 20.75
N ARG A 222 -12.19 -3.19 20.51
CA ARG A 222 -12.86 -1.93 20.16
C ARG A 222 -12.49 -0.76 21.09
N PRO A 223 -12.43 -0.91 22.44
CA PRO A 223 -12.06 0.22 23.29
C PRO A 223 -10.67 0.80 22.98
N SER A 224 -9.68 -0.06 22.69
CA SER A 224 -8.32 0.38 22.32
C SER A 224 -8.31 1.06 20.94
N LEU A 225 -9.08 0.55 19.97
CA LEU A 225 -9.22 1.14 18.63
C LEU A 225 -9.96 2.49 18.67
N GLU A 226 -11.00 2.61 19.49
CA GLU A 226 -11.74 3.87 19.70
C GLU A 226 -10.86 4.92 20.36
N ARG A 227 -10.05 4.53 21.35
CA ARG A 227 -9.03 5.41 21.94
C ARG A 227 -8.02 5.88 20.89
N TYR A 228 -7.55 4.99 20.03
CA TYR A 228 -6.62 5.30 18.94
C TYR A 228 -7.19 6.35 17.97
N VAL A 229 -8.42 6.14 17.49
CA VAL A 229 -9.10 7.09 16.59
C VAL A 229 -9.40 8.42 17.28
N ALA A 230 -9.87 8.38 18.54
CA ALA A 230 -10.13 9.58 19.32
C ALA A 230 -8.87 10.44 19.49
N TYR A 231 -7.71 9.80 19.75
CA TYR A 231 -6.44 10.51 19.86
C TYR A 231 -6.04 11.18 18.55
N MET A 232 -6.15 10.47 17.42
CA MET A 232 -5.86 11.05 16.11
C MET A 232 -6.73 12.28 15.83
N ARG A 233 -8.04 12.18 16.09
CA ARG A 233 -8.99 13.27 15.88
C ARG A 233 -8.70 14.49 16.75
N ALA A 234 -8.30 14.28 18.00
CA ALA A 234 -8.06 15.36 18.95
C ALA A 234 -6.70 16.04 18.77
N HIS A 235 -5.67 15.30 18.34
CA HIS A 235 -4.29 15.77 18.47
C HIS A 235 -3.44 15.65 17.20
N LEU A 236 -3.81 14.78 16.25
CA LEU A 236 -2.95 14.43 15.12
C LEU A 236 -3.53 14.85 13.76
N LEU A 237 -4.51 15.75 13.75
CA LEU A 237 -4.99 16.38 12.52
C LEU A 237 -4.26 17.70 12.27
N ASP A 238 -3.78 17.89 11.05
CA ASP A 238 -3.25 19.17 10.59
C ASP A 238 -4.36 20.22 10.57
N GLU A 239 -4.14 21.35 11.24
CA GLU A 239 -5.15 22.39 11.46
C GLU A 239 -5.72 22.96 10.14
N ARG A 240 -4.91 22.97 9.07
CA ARG A 240 -5.28 23.58 7.80
C ARG A 240 -6.06 22.64 6.89
N THR A 241 -5.69 21.37 6.87
CA THR A 241 -6.25 20.37 5.95
C THR A 241 -7.19 19.37 6.60
N GLY A 242 -7.15 19.25 7.93
CA GLY A 242 -7.85 18.21 8.69
C GLY A 242 -7.36 16.79 8.38
N LEU A 243 -6.20 16.65 7.73
CA LEU A 243 -5.59 15.36 7.42
C LEU A 243 -4.71 14.89 8.58
N VAL A 244 -4.64 13.59 8.78
CA VAL A 244 -3.71 12.99 9.75
C VAL A 244 -2.26 13.36 9.39
N VAL A 245 -1.51 13.86 10.37
CA VAL A 245 -0.09 14.18 10.23
C VAL A 245 0.76 12.94 10.01
N PHE A 246 1.97 13.10 9.46
CA PHE A 246 2.80 11.96 9.07
C PHE A 246 3.48 11.25 10.25
N LYS A 247 3.93 12.00 11.26
CA LYS A 247 4.64 11.47 12.44
C LYS A 247 4.04 12.01 13.72
N VAL A 248 4.34 11.30 14.80
CA VAL A 248 4.07 11.71 16.18
C VAL A 248 5.36 11.52 16.99
N ASP A 249 5.62 12.37 17.97
CA ASP A 249 6.77 12.20 18.86
C ASP A 249 6.45 11.30 20.07
N GLY A 250 7.47 11.01 20.89
CA GLY A 250 7.32 10.17 22.09
C GLY A 250 6.38 10.76 23.15
N GLU A 251 6.15 12.07 23.13
CA GLU A 251 5.20 12.77 24.00
C GLU A 251 3.79 12.82 23.41
N GLY A 252 3.59 12.29 22.19
CA GLY A 252 2.30 12.23 21.54
C GLY A 252 1.92 13.49 20.75
N ARG A 253 2.86 14.41 20.49
CA ARG A 253 2.62 15.63 19.71
C ARG A 253 2.80 15.37 18.21
N PRO A 254 2.02 16.04 17.35
CA PRO A 254 2.17 15.90 15.90
C PRO A 254 3.53 16.42 15.43
N LEU A 255 4.20 15.66 14.55
CA LEU A 255 5.45 16.03 13.90
C LEU A 255 5.26 16.13 12.38
N GLY A 256 5.52 17.32 11.84
CA GLY A 256 5.48 17.59 10.41
C GLY A 256 4.06 17.71 9.84
N ALA A 257 4.00 18.01 8.54
CA ALA A 257 2.74 18.10 7.82
C ALA A 257 2.21 16.71 7.42
N PRO A 258 0.93 16.60 7.03
CA PRO A 258 0.42 15.42 6.34
C PRO A 258 1.23 15.19 5.06
N ARG A 259 1.43 13.91 4.72
CA ARG A 259 2.13 13.51 3.49
C ARG A 259 1.24 12.66 2.61
N GLY A 260 1.34 12.84 1.30
CA GLY A 260 0.57 12.14 0.29
C GLY A 260 0.72 10.62 0.41
N CYS A 261 1.94 10.13 0.63
CA CYS A 261 2.18 8.71 0.91
C CYS A 261 1.43 8.22 2.15
N GLY A 262 1.50 8.96 3.27
CA GLY A 262 0.86 8.56 4.52
C GLY A 262 -0.67 8.58 4.47
N VAL A 263 -1.27 9.70 4.03
CA VAL A 263 -2.74 9.80 3.95
C VAL A 263 -3.31 8.86 2.87
N GLY A 264 -2.57 8.65 1.78
CA GLY A 264 -2.89 7.64 0.78
C GLY A 264 -2.88 6.24 1.39
N TRP A 265 -1.85 5.88 2.14
CA TRP A 265 -1.72 4.59 2.82
C TRP A 265 -2.89 4.35 3.79
N ASN A 266 -3.22 5.35 4.58
CA ASN A 266 -4.34 5.31 5.52
C ASN A 266 -5.69 5.10 4.81
N SER A 267 -5.83 5.51 3.54
CA SER A 267 -7.05 5.26 2.76
C SER A 267 -7.34 3.77 2.54
N PHE A 268 -6.33 2.89 2.65
CA PHE A 268 -6.51 1.45 2.57
C PHE A 268 -6.85 0.81 3.92
N TYR A 269 -6.16 1.23 4.98
CA TYR A 269 -6.21 0.59 6.29
C TYR A 269 -7.29 1.14 7.23
N LEU A 270 -7.49 2.46 7.24
CA LEU A 270 -8.42 3.12 8.15
C LEU A 270 -9.87 2.61 8.04
N PRO A 271 -10.40 2.20 6.86
CA PRO A 271 -11.72 1.58 6.77
C PRO A 271 -11.92 0.30 7.58
N PHE A 272 -10.84 -0.43 7.94
CA PHE A 272 -10.95 -1.59 8.83
C PHE A 272 -11.15 -1.18 10.29
N VAL A 273 -10.67 0.02 10.66
CA VAL A 273 -10.67 0.52 12.04
C VAL A 273 -11.93 1.36 12.30
N ASP A 274 -12.18 2.36 11.45
CA ASP A 274 -13.31 3.30 11.57
C ASP A 274 -13.71 3.81 10.17
N GLU A 275 -14.83 3.30 9.65
CA GLU A 275 -15.34 3.64 8.31
C GLU A 275 -15.73 5.12 8.19
N ALA A 276 -16.23 5.73 9.26
CA ALA A 276 -16.67 7.12 9.26
C ALA A 276 -15.47 8.07 9.18
N PHE A 277 -14.46 7.85 10.02
CA PHE A 277 -13.22 8.61 9.99
C PHE A 277 -12.47 8.40 8.66
N ALA A 278 -12.45 7.19 8.12
CA ALA A 278 -11.88 6.93 6.80
C ALA A 278 -12.57 7.71 5.68
N THR A 279 -13.90 7.82 5.73
CA THR A 279 -14.71 8.59 4.77
C THR A 279 -14.39 10.08 4.86
N GLU A 280 -14.28 10.61 6.08
CA GLU A 280 -13.87 12.00 6.32
C GLU A 280 -12.46 12.27 5.77
N GLN A 281 -11.48 11.43 6.10
CA GLN A 281 -10.10 11.58 5.62
C GLN A 281 -10.02 11.51 4.09
N TYR A 282 -10.77 10.60 3.45
CA TYR A 282 -10.83 10.53 1.99
C TYR A 282 -11.38 11.81 1.36
N ALA A 283 -12.42 12.42 1.93
CA ALA A 283 -12.92 13.71 1.47
C ALA A 283 -11.83 14.80 1.55
N ARG A 284 -11.11 14.87 2.68
CA ARG A 284 -9.99 15.82 2.85
C ARG A 284 -8.85 15.58 1.85
N ILE A 285 -8.53 14.34 1.52
CA ILE A 285 -7.53 14.01 0.48
C ILE A 285 -7.95 14.59 -0.87
N LYS A 286 -9.24 14.46 -1.23
CA LYS A 286 -9.76 15.03 -2.47
C LYS A 286 -9.64 16.54 -2.52
N ASP A 287 -9.96 17.21 -1.42
CA ASP A 287 -9.98 18.67 -1.36
C ASP A 287 -8.57 19.28 -1.32
N HIS A 288 -7.63 18.64 -0.62
CA HIS A 288 -6.33 19.24 -0.31
C HIS A 288 -5.16 18.63 -1.06
N MET A 289 -5.27 17.38 -1.54
CA MET A 289 -4.13 16.62 -2.07
C MET A 289 -4.26 16.25 -3.54
N VAL A 290 -5.46 16.16 -4.11
CA VAL A 290 -5.61 15.84 -5.54
C VAL A 290 -5.10 17.00 -6.41
N LYS A 291 -4.18 16.71 -7.32
CA LYS A 291 -3.67 17.66 -8.31
C LYS A 291 -3.88 17.11 -9.72
N ARG A 292 -4.52 17.92 -10.56
CA ARG A 292 -4.72 17.66 -11.99
C ARG A 292 -3.77 18.53 -12.79
N LEU A 293 -2.95 17.92 -13.62
CA LEU A 293 -2.02 18.59 -14.52
C LEU A 293 -2.69 18.83 -15.87
N TRP A 294 -2.31 19.93 -16.54
CA TRP A 294 -2.96 20.39 -17.78
C TRP A 294 -2.84 19.41 -18.96
N PHE A 295 -1.88 18.46 -18.90
CA PHE A 295 -1.66 17.43 -19.91
C PHE A 295 -2.25 16.06 -19.53
N GLY A 296 -3.23 16.03 -18.63
CA GLY A 296 -4.07 14.84 -18.37
C GLY A 296 -3.59 13.91 -17.26
N MET A 297 -2.44 14.17 -16.63
CA MET A 297 -2.01 13.43 -15.44
C MET A 297 -2.70 13.93 -14.18
N VAL A 298 -3.16 13.01 -13.35
CA VAL A 298 -3.82 13.27 -12.08
C VAL A 298 -3.18 12.42 -10.99
N GLY A 299 -2.86 13.04 -9.87
CA GLY A 299 -2.27 12.32 -8.75
C GLY A 299 -2.49 13.01 -7.42
N ILE A 300 -1.82 12.47 -6.42
CA ILE A 300 -1.84 12.98 -5.06
C ILE A 300 -0.56 13.76 -4.81
N ARG A 301 -0.69 14.98 -4.31
CA ARG A 301 0.43 15.80 -3.87
C ARG A 301 1.18 15.10 -2.76
N GLU A 302 2.51 15.18 -2.75
CA GLU A 302 3.27 14.68 -1.60
C GLU A 302 3.10 15.57 -0.36
N TYR A 303 3.05 16.89 -0.56
CA TYR A 303 2.78 17.85 0.51
C TYR A 303 1.58 18.71 0.14
N PRO A 304 0.73 19.11 1.10
CA PRO A 304 -0.36 20.03 0.82
C PRO A 304 0.14 21.35 0.24
N VAL A 305 -0.73 22.08 -0.47
CA VAL A 305 -0.37 23.36 -1.12
C VAL A 305 0.32 24.31 -0.13
N GLY A 306 1.45 24.88 -0.55
CA GLY A 306 2.22 25.83 0.26
C GLY A 306 3.12 25.20 1.33
N VAL A 307 3.19 23.87 1.44
CA VAL A 307 4.19 23.18 2.26
C VAL A 307 5.32 22.69 1.35
N PRO A 308 6.57 23.14 1.54
CA PRO A 308 7.69 22.68 0.75
C PRO A 308 8.15 21.28 1.18
N GLY A 309 8.68 20.52 0.24
CA GLY A 309 9.34 19.25 0.53
C GLY A 309 9.67 18.47 -0.74
N TRP A 310 10.67 17.59 -0.64
CA TRP A 310 11.21 16.85 -1.78
C TRP A 310 10.76 15.39 -1.82
N GLY A 311 10.18 14.91 -0.71
CA GLY A 311 9.89 13.49 -0.52
C GLY A 311 11.13 12.71 -0.09
N ASP A 312 10.94 11.40 0.05
CA ASP A 312 11.95 10.41 0.44
C ASP A 312 11.58 9.04 -0.18
N VAL A 313 12.11 7.96 0.40
CA VAL A 313 11.84 6.61 -0.05
C VAL A 313 10.34 6.26 -0.01
N ASP A 314 9.60 6.77 0.97
CA ASP A 314 8.18 6.44 1.18
C ASP A 314 7.28 7.11 0.15
N SER A 315 7.63 8.31 -0.29
CA SER A 315 6.89 9.01 -1.36
C SER A 315 7.13 8.43 -2.75
N GLY A 316 8.23 7.66 -2.89
CA GLY A 316 8.83 7.40 -4.18
C GLY A 316 9.23 8.71 -4.88
N PRO A 317 9.51 8.67 -6.20
CA PRO A 317 9.82 9.89 -6.95
C PRO A 317 8.66 10.89 -6.88
N VAL A 318 8.95 12.11 -6.40
CA VAL A 318 8.00 13.23 -6.41
C VAL A 318 8.22 14.04 -7.69
N LEU A 319 7.25 14.00 -8.60
CA LEU A 319 7.33 14.66 -9.90
C LEU A 319 6.20 15.67 -10.03
N LEU A 320 6.55 16.94 -10.30
CA LEU A 320 5.55 18.03 -10.38
C LEU A 320 4.65 18.07 -9.13
N GLU A 321 5.24 17.87 -7.95
CA GLU A 321 4.59 17.75 -6.63
C GLU A 321 3.76 16.48 -6.43
N LEU A 322 3.60 15.61 -7.43
CA LEU A 322 2.86 14.36 -7.31
C LEU A 322 3.73 13.27 -6.68
N SER A 323 3.23 12.69 -5.60
CA SER A 323 3.78 11.51 -4.93
C SER A 323 3.45 10.27 -5.74
N THR A 324 4.46 9.51 -6.18
CA THR A 324 4.23 8.24 -6.88
C THR A 324 3.51 7.25 -5.95
N SER A 325 4.03 7.08 -4.73
CA SER A 325 3.43 6.20 -3.74
C SER A 325 2.07 6.69 -3.27
N GLY A 326 1.94 7.99 -2.93
CA GLY A 326 0.67 8.57 -2.52
C GLY A 326 -0.43 8.43 -3.57
N THR A 327 -0.08 8.56 -4.86
CA THR A 327 -1.01 8.34 -5.98
C THR A 327 -1.46 6.89 -6.06
N GLY A 328 -0.53 5.93 -5.90
CA GLY A 328 -0.86 4.51 -5.86
C GLY A 328 -1.77 4.15 -4.69
N PHE A 329 -1.44 4.61 -3.47
CA PHE A 329 -2.19 4.29 -2.27
C PHE A 329 -3.62 4.87 -2.27
N ALA A 330 -3.78 6.12 -2.75
CA ALA A 330 -5.10 6.76 -2.79
C ALA A 330 -6.11 6.09 -3.74
N MET A 331 -5.66 5.18 -4.61
CA MET A 331 -6.57 4.33 -5.40
C MET A 331 -7.51 3.53 -4.50
N ALA A 332 -7.05 3.08 -3.32
CA ALA A 332 -7.89 2.35 -2.37
C ALA A 332 -9.06 3.21 -1.86
N GLY A 333 -8.79 4.46 -1.50
CA GLY A 333 -9.84 5.40 -1.06
C GLY A 333 -10.88 5.62 -2.15
N ALA A 334 -10.44 5.89 -3.39
CA ALA A 334 -11.35 6.07 -4.51
C ALA A 334 -12.15 4.80 -4.83
N LYS A 335 -11.51 3.62 -4.75
CA LYS A 335 -12.15 2.32 -4.93
C LYS A 335 -13.22 2.05 -3.86
N ARG A 336 -12.90 2.28 -2.58
CA ARG A 336 -13.82 2.06 -1.45
C ARG A 336 -14.99 3.04 -1.47
N ALA A 337 -14.75 4.30 -1.83
CA ALA A 337 -15.78 5.32 -1.95
C ALA A 337 -16.67 5.17 -3.20
N GLY A 338 -16.35 4.24 -4.11
CA GLY A 338 -17.06 4.10 -5.38
C GLY A 338 -16.82 5.27 -6.35
N ASP A 339 -15.76 6.07 -6.14
CA ASP A 339 -15.40 7.22 -6.99
C ASP A 339 -14.69 6.73 -8.26
N GLY A 340 -15.48 6.14 -9.16
CA GLY A 340 -14.99 5.57 -10.42
C GLY A 340 -14.31 6.59 -11.33
N LYS A 341 -14.63 7.88 -11.19
CA LYS A 341 -14.01 8.97 -11.95
C LYS A 341 -12.59 9.21 -11.46
N LEU A 342 -12.41 9.53 -10.17
CA LEU A 342 -11.06 9.77 -9.64
C LEU A 342 -10.21 8.50 -9.75
N LEU A 343 -10.77 7.32 -9.48
CA LEU A 343 -10.07 6.06 -9.65
C LEU A 343 -9.55 5.88 -11.08
N GLY A 344 -10.37 6.19 -12.09
CA GLY A 344 -9.95 6.16 -13.50
C GLY A 344 -8.79 7.12 -13.78
N GLU A 345 -8.87 8.35 -13.31
CA GLU A 345 -7.82 9.38 -13.49
C GLU A 345 -6.47 8.95 -12.86
N LEU A 346 -6.50 8.32 -11.68
CA LEU A 346 -5.30 7.80 -11.01
C LEU A 346 -4.72 6.58 -11.74
N LEU A 347 -5.57 5.68 -12.23
CA LEU A 347 -5.16 4.50 -13.01
C LEU A 347 -4.51 4.90 -14.34
N ASP A 348 -5.10 5.86 -15.05
CA ASP A 348 -4.56 6.38 -16.30
C ASP A 348 -3.16 6.95 -16.09
N THR A 349 -2.95 7.70 -15.00
CA THR A 349 -1.63 8.21 -14.60
C THR A 349 -0.64 7.06 -14.34
N GLY A 350 -1.09 6.00 -13.66
CA GLY A 350 -0.29 4.79 -13.46
C GLY A 350 0.14 4.10 -14.77
N GLU A 351 -0.74 4.02 -15.76
CA GLU A 351 -0.41 3.45 -17.08
C GLU A 351 0.51 4.36 -17.91
N ILE A 352 0.33 5.68 -17.83
CA ILE A 352 1.19 6.68 -18.47
C ILE A 352 2.63 6.56 -17.94
N VAL A 353 2.81 6.42 -16.63
CA VAL A 353 4.15 6.37 -16.03
C VAL A 353 4.74 4.95 -16.08
N GLY A 354 4.00 3.93 -15.62
CA GLY A 354 4.53 2.58 -15.38
C GLY A 354 4.34 1.58 -16.53
N THR A 355 3.32 1.75 -17.38
CA THR A 355 2.89 0.86 -18.48
C THR A 355 2.79 -0.63 -18.16
N SER A 356 1.58 -1.16 -18.23
CA SER A 356 1.34 -2.58 -18.14
C SER A 356 1.92 -3.36 -19.32
N ILE A 357 2.46 -4.53 -19.03
CA ILE A 357 2.73 -5.59 -20.01
C ILE A 357 2.02 -6.88 -19.59
N GLN A 358 1.59 -7.66 -20.58
CA GLN A 358 0.97 -8.96 -20.37
C GLN A 358 1.69 -10.02 -21.20
N TRP A 359 2.12 -11.09 -20.55
CA TRP A 359 2.81 -12.21 -21.18
C TRP A 359 2.44 -13.52 -20.47
N SER A 360 2.12 -14.57 -21.24
CA SER A 360 1.77 -15.90 -20.71
C SER A 360 0.71 -15.87 -19.60
N GLY A 361 -0.37 -15.11 -19.80
CA GLY A 361 -1.47 -15.01 -18.82
C GLY A 361 -1.16 -14.22 -17.55
N ARG A 362 0.05 -13.65 -17.42
CA ARG A 362 0.48 -12.83 -16.28
C ARG A 362 0.61 -11.37 -16.69
N ARG A 363 0.28 -10.46 -15.77
CA ARG A 363 0.27 -9.02 -16.03
C ARG A 363 1.03 -8.26 -14.94
N ARG A 364 1.83 -7.27 -15.33
CA ARG A 364 2.65 -6.45 -14.42
C ARG A 364 2.93 -5.07 -15.01
N TYR A 365 3.39 -4.12 -14.19
CA TYR A 365 4.02 -2.91 -14.70
C TYR A 365 5.46 -3.20 -15.16
N LEU A 366 5.87 -2.62 -16.30
CA LEU A 366 7.13 -2.98 -16.97
C LEU A 366 8.37 -2.71 -16.11
N LEU A 367 8.38 -1.59 -15.39
CA LEU A 367 9.52 -1.09 -14.63
C LEU A 367 9.20 -0.88 -13.14
N ALA A 368 8.03 -1.34 -12.66
CA ALA A 368 7.71 -1.21 -11.24
C ALA A 368 8.53 -2.22 -10.42
N PRO A 369 9.01 -1.83 -9.22
CA PRO A 369 9.49 -2.79 -8.25
C PRO A 369 8.34 -3.71 -7.82
N LEU A 370 8.67 -4.91 -7.35
CA LEU A 370 7.64 -5.90 -7.01
C LEU A 370 6.69 -5.41 -5.91
N VAL A 371 7.22 -4.68 -4.92
CA VAL A 371 6.41 -4.04 -3.89
C VAL A 371 5.41 -3.04 -4.48
N GLY A 372 5.78 -2.31 -5.53
CA GLY A 372 4.89 -1.39 -6.24
C GLY A 372 3.75 -2.10 -6.97
N ASP A 373 4.04 -3.20 -7.68
CA ASP A 373 2.99 -4.04 -8.29
C ASP A 373 2.04 -4.60 -7.23
N ALA A 374 2.57 -5.06 -6.09
CA ALA A 374 1.78 -5.61 -4.98
C ALA A 374 0.89 -4.55 -4.33
N ILE A 375 1.44 -3.38 -4.03
CA ILE A 375 0.70 -2.21 -3.53
C ILE A 375 -0.44 -1.88 -4.47
N VAL A 376 -0.16 -1.61 -5.75
CA VAL A 376 -1.21 -1.19 -6.69
C VAL A 376 -2.29 -2.24 -6.80
N LEU A 377 -1.94 -3.54 -6.81
CA LEU A 377 -2.96 -4.59 -6.80
C LEU A 377 -3.82 -4.58 -5.53
N ALA A 378 -3.22 -4.43 -4.35
CA ALA A 378 -3.97 -4.33 -3.09
C ALA A 378 -4.94 -3.13 -3.11
N MET A 379 -4.47 -1.98 -3.60
CA MET A 379 -5.30 -0.77 -3.69
C MET A 379 -6.43 -0.91 -4.71
N LYS A 380 -6.16 -1.49 -5.89
CA LYS A 380 -7.18 -1.76 -6.93
C LYS A 380 -8.26 -2.74 -6.48
N THR A 381 -7.89 -3.68 -5.60
CA THR A 381 -8.77 -4.73 -5.10
C THR A 381 -9.49 -4.36 -3.80
N ALA A 382 -9.15 -3.22 -3.17
CA ALA A 382 -9.65 -2.84 -1.84
C ALA A 382 -11.17 -3.06 -1.69
N THR A 383 -11.55 -3.91 -0.73
CA THR A 383 -12.96 -4.28 -0.45
C THR A 383 -13.15 -4.65 1.01
N ARG A 384 -14.41 -4.60 1.49
CA ARG A 384 -14.73 -4.94 2.88
C ARG A 384 -14.53 -6.44 3.13
N TRP A 385 -13.92 -6.77 4.25
CA TRP A 385 -13.88 -8.14 4.76
C TRP A 385 -14.99 -8.28 5.80
N ASP A 386 -15.74 -9.36 5.71
CA ASP A 386 -16.81 -9.70 6.64
C ASP A 386 -16.70 -11.17 7.07
N ASP A 387 -17.63 -11.62 7.90
CA ASP A 387 -17.62 -12.93 8.54
C ASP A 387 -18.14 -14.07 7.65
N ARG A 388 -18.45 -13.83 6.36
CA ARG A 388 -19.16 -14.80 5.50
C ARG A 388 -18.44 -16.13 5.29
N TYR A 389 -17.12 -16.15 5.48
CA TYR A 389 -16.27 -17.33 5.29
C TYR A 389 -15.81 -17.96 6.60
N LEU A 390 -16.20 -17.39 7.73
CA LEU A 390 -15.90 -17.94 9.05
C LEU A 390 -16.91 -19.03 9.38
N ALA A 391 -16.44 -20.13 9.94
CA ALA A 391 -17.32 -21.16 10.49
C ALA A 391 -18.10 -20.53 11.65
N ARG A 392 -19.44 -20.51 11.56
CA ARG A 392 -20.27 -20.13 12.71
C ARG A 392 -20.19 -21.26 13.75
N PRO A 393 -20.06 -20.93 15.04
CA PRO A 393 -20.04 -21.92 16.12
C PRO A 393 -21.29 -22.79 16.15
#